data_AF-A0A2S0URM4-F1
#
_entry.id   AF-A0A2S0URM4-F1
#
_cell.length_a   1.000
_cell.length_b   1.000
_cell.length_c   1.000
_cell.angle_alpha   90.00
_cell.angle_beta   90.00
_cell.angle_gamma   90.00
#
_symmetry.space_group_name_H-M   'P 1'
#
loop_
_entity.id
_entity.type
_entity.pdbx_description
1 polymer ?
#
loop_
_entity_poly.entity_id
_entity_poly.type
_entity_poly.pdbx_seq_one_letter_code
_entity_poly.pdbx_strand_id
1 'polypeptide(L)' 'MLESLVCPVTQATLSYDAAQQELVSKEANLAFPIRDGIPIMLISEARTLG' A
#
# COMPACT_ATOMS: atom_id res chain seq x y z
N MET A 1 -7.00 12.59 14.93
CA MET A 1 -7.00 12.74 13.45
C MET A 1 -6.19 11.57 12.92
N LEU A 2 -6.81 10.59 12.24
CA LEU A 2 -6.05 9.60 11.48
C LEU A 2 -5.84 10.21 10.10
N GLU A 3 -4.60 10.57 9.78
CA GLU A 3 -4.22 11.00 8.45
C GLU A 3 -4.31 9.77 7.53
N SER A 4 -5.05 9.88 6.43
CA SER A 4 -5.14 8.80 5.44
C SER A 4 -3.74 8.42 4.97
N LEU A 5 -3.44 7.13 4.95
CA LEU A 5 -2.20 6.62 4.38
C LEU A 5 -2.17 6.92 2.88
N VAL A 6 -1.12 7.59 2.43
CA VAL A 6 -0.92 7.97 1.03
C VAL A 6 0.18 7.13 0.38
N CYS A 7 0.06 6.85 -0.91
CA CYS A 7 1.03 6.12 -1.69
C CYS A 7 2.35 6.92 -1.78
N PRO A 8 3.53 6.31 -1.57
CA PRO A 8 4.80 7.03 -1.60
C PRO A 8 5.20 7.45 -3.03
N VAL A 9 4.53 6.92 -4.05
CA VAL A 9 4.80 7.20 -5.47
C VAL A 9 3.84 8.25 -6.03
N THR A 10 2.54 8.07 -5.83
CA THR A 10 1.51 8.91 -6.46
C THR A 10 0.90 9.95 -5.52
N GLN A 11 1.17 9.86 -4.20
CA GLN A 11 0.53 10.65 -3.16
C GLN A 11 -1.00 10.47 -3.06
N ALA A 12 -1.58 9.57 -3.85
CA ALA A 12 -2.99 9.20 -3.76
C ALA A 12 -3.27 8.37 -2.50
N THR A 13 -4.54 8.31 -2.08
CA THR A 13 -4.94 7.51 -0.91
C THR A 13 -4.79 6.02 -1.18
N LEU A 14 -4.27 5.28 -0.19
CA LEU A 14 -4.17 3.82 -0.22
C LEU A 14 -5.45 3.16 0.29
N SER A 15 -5.83 2.05 -0.32
CA SER A 15 -6.92 1.19 0.17
C SER A 15 -6.33 0.02 0.95
N TYR A 16 -6.84 -0.25 2.15
CA TYR A 16 -6.41 -1.43 2.90
C TYR A 16 -7.15 -2.69 2.43
N ASP A 17 -6.40 -3.72 2.05
CA ASP A 17 -6.89 -5.06 1.80
C ASP A 17 -6.62 -5.94 3.03
N ALA A 18 -7.68 -6.20 3.81
CA ALA A 18 -7.58 -7.02 5.01
C ALA A 18 -7.36 -8.51 4.71
N ALA A 19 -7.78 -9.00 3.54
CA ALA A 19 -7.63 -10.41 3.18
C ALA A 19 -6.17 -10.74 2.85
N GLN A 20 -5.48 -9.81 2.19
CA GLN A 20 -4.07 -9.97 1.81
C GLN A 20 -3.10 -9.31 2.79
N GLN A 21 -3.59 -8.50 3.74
CA GLN A 21 -2.78 -7.67 4.64
C GLN A 21 -1.85 -6.72 3.85
N GLU A 22 -2.43 -5.95 2.92
CA GLU A 22 -1.68 -5.04 2.05
C GLU A 22 -2.37 -3.66 1.96
N LEU A 23 -1.57 -2.64 1.62
CA LEU A 23 -2.06 -1.33 1.21
C LEU A 23 -1.98 -1.21 -0.31
N VAL A 24 -3.12 -1.06 -0.96
CA VAL A 24 -3.27 -1.06 -2.41
C VAL A 24 -3.30 0.37 -2.95
N SER A 25 -2.41 0.65 -3.90
CA SER A 25 -2.46 1.82 -4.78
C SER A 25 -2.91 1.40 -6.17
N LYS A 26 -4.14 1.76 -6.54
CA LYS A 26 -4.68 1.49 -7.87
C LYS A 26 -3.98 2.31 -8.95
N GLU A 27 -3.62 3.55 -8.66
CA GLU A 27 -2.95 4.42 -9.63
C GLU A 27 -1.52 3.97 -9.94
N ALA A 28 -0.81 3.46 -8.93
CA ALA A 28 0.53 2.93 -9.13
C ALA A 28 0.54 1.48 -9.66
N ASN A 29 -0.61 0.79 -9.68
CA ASN A 29 -0.71 -0.66 -9.87
C ASN A 29 0.22 -1.45 -8.92
N LEU A 30 0.26 -1.04 -7.65
CA LEU A 30 1.13 -1.62 -6.63
C LEU A 30 0.34 -1.93 -5.35
N ALA A 31 0.71 -3.00 -4.67
CA ALA A 31 0.28 -3.33 -3.32
C ALA A 31 1.48 -3.44 -2.38
N PHE A 32 1.45 -2.67 -1.29
CA PHE A 32 2.50 -2.61 -0.27
C PHE A 32 2.15 -3.57 0.88
N PRO A 33 2.98 -4.58 1.19
CA PRO A 33 2.64 -5.57 2.20
C PRO A 33 2.72 -4.99 3.62
N ILE A 34 1.89 -5.51 4.52
CA ILE A 34 1.97 -5.26 5.95
C ILE A 34 2.54 -6.51 6.62
N ARG A 35 3.67 -6.36 7.32
CA ARG A 35 4.33 -7.45 8.06
C ARG A 35 4.38 -7.07 9.53
N ASP A 36 3.89 -7.95 10.41
CA ASP A 36 3.81 -7.70 11.85
C ASP A 36 3.09 -6.38 12.23
N GLY A 37 2.08 -6.00 11.44
CA GLY A 37 1.34 -4.75 11.61
C GLY A 37 2.06 -3.49 11.09
N ILE A 38 3.24 -3.63 10.49
CA ILE A 38 4.05 -2.53 9.93
C ILE A 38 3.92 -2.51 8.39
N PRO A 39 3.42 -1.42 7.79
CA PRO A 39 3.41 -1.26 6.35
C PRO A 39 4.83 -1.12 5.76
N ILE A 40 5.16 -1.96 4.80
CA ILE A 40 6.43 -1.92 4.07
C ILE A 40 6.25 -1.07 2.81
N MET A 41 6.53 0.22 2.93
CA MET A 41 6.31 1.24 1.88
C MET A 41 7.50 1.34 0.90
N LEU A 42 8.09 0.20 0.53
CA LEU A 42 9.21 0.10 -0.40
C LEU A 42 8.72 -0.42 -1.76
N ILE A 43 9.05 0.28 -2.84
CA ILE A 43 8.64 -0.12 -4.20
C ILE A 43 9.21 -1.50 -4.56
N SER A 44 10.43 -1.82 -4.11
CA SER A 44 11.07 -3.12 -4.36
C SER A 44 10.38 -4.30 -3.67
N GLU A 45 9.61 -4.04 -2.61
CA GLU A 45 8.84 -5.05 -1.87
C GLU A 45 7.36 -5.04 -2.29
N ALA A 46 6.95 -4.07 -3.11
CA ALA A 46 5.57 -3.94 -3.54
C ALA A 46 5.24 -4.99 -4.61
N ARG A 47 4.04 -5.55 -4.51
CA ARG A 47 3.50 -6.49 -5.48
C ARG A 47 2.80 -5.74 -6.61
N THR A 48 3.13 -6.04 -7.86
CA THR A 48 2.43 -5.46 -9.01
C THR A 48 1.02 -6.02 -9.13
N LEU A 49 0.06 -5.13 -9.34
CA LEU A 49 -1.32 -5.46 -9.68
C LEU A 49 -1.39 -5.56 -11.21
N GLY A 50 -1.56 -6.78 -11.72
CA GLY A 50 -1.65 -7.07 -13.16
C GLY A 50 -2.98 -6.67 -13.77
#